data_AF-A0A080LT36-F1
#
_entry.id   AF-A0A080LT36-F1
#
_cell.length_a   1.000
_cell.length_b   1.000
_cell.length_c   1.000
_cell.angle_alpha   90.00
_cell.angle_beta   90.00
_cell.angle_gamma   90.00
#
_symmetry.space_group_name_H-M   'P 1'
#
loop_
_entity.id
_entity.type
_entity.pdbx_description
1 polymer ?
#
loop_
_entity_poly.entity_id
_entity_poly.type
_entity_poly.pdbx_seq_one_letter_code
_entity_poly.pdbx_strand_id
1 'polypeptide(L)'
;MQQVCDLIARREYKTALVRLWHLAEQLGDAGGTTLDRWASLPVDALAEKRIANFFAFGQPGMTLQALQSRPTEVVSGLDQRLHEERRKASRPTRLVIEGRGYFLVPCTSHNGFEQEQPVRFANYMRHHRIIPDRLPSGVTASVRDLCEHARLQQQLEDIVHADLPALQIGLGLFPDRHRLQGESTRTDAARQRTFFTATSDDAARLASAREQIRQAEAADVELLVFPELTLSPDNQRAIEQDLFRRWCDGEPCRIALILLGSFHCHDDSRDDCKRNRARLLWGFDGSTIAAHDKFSPATLGELTEDFTPGTTAVFLCTPIGNISLAICKDIIDDYASIWLEKLGPNWLLVPSLSDSASEHAKASRRLWNRHRCISVVANQPLDRDHLPDDGSAADPVYGYVCSDQMRLRKRSETLSVHPVSLPHSGEHPPDKPC
;
A
#
# COMPACT_ATOMS: atom_id res chain seq x y z
N MET A 1 -18.14 -26.03 3.10
CA MET A 1 -19.27 -25.55 3.92
C MET A 1 -19.39 -26.27 5.26
N GLN A 2 -19.55 -27.60 5.35
CA GLN A 2 -19.66 -28.30 6.66
C GLN A 2 -18.55 -27.94 7.65
N GLN A 3 -17.29 -28.02 7.21
CA GLN A 3 -16.16 -27.63 8.04
C GLN A 3 -16.23 -26.16 8.52
N VAL A 4 -16.87 -25.25 7.77
CA VAL A 4 -17.09 -23.87 8.22
C VAL A 4 -18.10 -23.84 9.38
N CYS A 5 -19.19 -24.60 9.30
CA CYS A 5 -20.14 -24.74 10.41
C CYS A 5 -19.45 -25.30 11.67
N ASP A 6 -18.60 -26.32 11.51
CA ASP A 6 -17.87 -26.92 12.63
C ASP A 6 -16.91 -25.90 13.29
N LEU A 7 -16.20 -25.11 12.49
CA LEU A 7 -15.34 -24.03 12.98
C LEU A 7 -16.15 -22.94 13.71
N ILE A 8 -17.30 -22.54 13.16
CA ILE A 8 -18.20 -21.56 13.81
C ILE A 8 -18.71 -22.09 15.15
N ALA A 9 -19.11 -23.37 15.22
CA ALA A 9 -19.57 -24.00 16.45
C ALA A 9 -18.48 -24.04 17.54
N ARG A 10 -17.22 -24.21 17.15
CA ARG A 10 -16.04 -24.16 18.04
C ARG A 10 -15.55 -22.74 18.33
N ARG A 11 -16.21 -21.71 17.78
CA ARG A 11 -15.81 -20.29 17.86
C ARG A 11 -14.45 -19.99 17.24
N GLU A 12 -14.03 -20.78 16.25
CA GLU A 12 -12.82 -20.55 15.45
C GLU A 12 -13.10 -19.57 14.30
N TYR A 13 -13.61 -18.37 14.63
CA TYR A 13 -14.17 -17.44 13.64
C TYR A 13 -13.16 -16.95 12.59
N LYS A 14 -11.89 -16.75 12.97
CA LYS A 14 -10.83 -16.36 12.03
C LYS A 14 -10.62 -17.43 10.95
N THR A 15 -10.50 -18.69 11.35
CA THR A 15 -10.33 -19.83 10.44
C THR A 15 -11.57 -20.04 9.59
N ALA A 16 -12.78 -19.89 10.18
CA ALA A 16 -14.04 -20.00 9.45
C ALA A 16 -14.13 -18.94 8.32
N LEU A 17 -13.80 -17.69 8.63
CA LEU A 17 -13.84 -16.58 7.69
C LEU A 17 -12.84 -16.77 6.53
N VAL A 18 -11.59 -17.11 6.84
CA VAL A 18 -10.57 -17.39 5.80
C VAL A 18 -10.92 -18.61 4.97
N ARG A 19 -11.55 -19.62 5.57
CA ARG A 19 -12.03 -20.79 4.81
C ARG A 19 -13.18 -20.43 3.87
N LEU A 20 -14.10 -19.56 4.27
CA LEU A 20 -15.15 -19.07 3.36
C LEU A 20 -14.55 -18.31 2.18
N TRP A 21 -13.57 -17.44 2.44
CA TRP A 21 -12.84 -16.75 1.37
C TRP A 21 -12.14 -17.75 0.43
N HIS A 22 -11.48 -18.76 0.98
CA HIS A 22 -10.80 -19.79 0.18
C HIS A 22 -11.78 -20.51 -0.75
N LEU A 23 -12.96 -20.86 -0.24
CA LEU A 23 -14.02 -21.47 -1.04
C LEU A 23 -14.58 -20.49 -2.07
N ALA A 24 -14.74 -19.22 -1.72
CA ALA A 24 -15.31 -18.19 -2.60
C ALA A 24 -14.46 -17.93 -3.84
N GLU A 25 -13.12 -17.98 -3.71
CA GLU A 25 -12.20 -17.78 -4.83
C GLU A 25 -12.06 -19.00 -5.77
N GLN A 26 -12.61 -20.17 -5.42
CA GLN A 26 -12.54 -21.34 -6.28
C GLN A 26 -13.30 -21.10 -7.58
N LEU A 27 -12.64 -21.36 -8.71
CA LEU A 27 -13.24 -21.32 -10.05
C LEU A 27 -14.35 -22.37 -10.13
N GLY A 28 -15.52 -21.94 -10.62
CA GLY A 28 -16.62 -22.82 -10.97
C GLY A 28 -16.57 -23.26 -12.42
N ASP A 29 -17.37 -24.28 -12.75
CA ASP A 29 -17.40 -24.92 -14.07
C ASP A 29 -17.81 -23.98 -15.22
N ALA A 30 -18.45 -22.85 -14.91
CA ALA A 30 -18.97 -21.88 -15.88
C ALA A 30 -18.07 -20.63 -16.07
N GLY A 31 -16.81 -20.67 -15.62
CA GLY A 31 -15.84 -19.58 -15.83
C GLY A 31 -15.94 -18.40 -14.85
N GLY A 32 -16.84 -18.46 -13.87
CA GLY A 32 -16.92 -17.53 -12.73
C GLY A 32 -16.37 -18.12 -11.44
N THR A 33 -16.24 -17.31 -10.40
CA THR A 33 -15.85 -17.79 -9.06
C THR A 33 -17.05 -18.34 -8.28
N THR A 34 -16.79 -19.09 -7.22
CA THR A 34 -17.84 -19.54 -6.30
C THR A 34 -18.56 -18.39 -5.63
N LEU A 35 -17.88 -17.25 -5.42
CA LEU A 35 -18.51 -16.01 -4.95
C LEU A 35 -19.57 -15.51 -5.93
N ASP A 36 -19.34 -15.59 -7.24
CA ASP A 36 -20.29 -15.12 -8.25
C ASP A 36 -21.62 -15.87 -8.14
N ARG A 37 -21.51 -17.18 -7.91
CA ARG A 37 -22.65 -18.05 -7.62
C ARG A 37 -23.32 -17.70 -6.29
N TRP A 38 -22.55 -17.40 -5.24
CA TRP A 38 -23.11 -16.99 -3.94
C TRP A 38 -23.88 -15.69 -4.03
N ALA A 39 -23.36 -14.70 -4.76
CA ALA A 39 -24.00 -13.41 -4.98
C ALA A 39 -25.31 -13.54 -5.80
N SER A 40 -25.43 -14.61 -6.58
CA SER A 40 -26.62 -14.90 -7.41
C SER A 40 -27.69 -15.74 -6.69
N LEU A 41 -27.47 -16.13 -5.42
CA LEU A 41 -28.46 -16.90 -4.66
C LEU A 41 -29.71 -16.05 -4.37
N PRO A 42 -30.92 -16.65 -4.38
CA PRO A 42 -32.15 -15.93 -4.09
C PRO A 42 -32.15 -15.35 -2.67
N VAL A 43 -32.92 -14.29 -2.47
CA VAL A 43 -33.13 -13.71 -1.14
C VAL A 43 -33.87 -14.73 -0.27
N ASP A 44 -33.30 -15.04 0.89
CA ASP A 44 -33.90 -15.88 1.93
C ASP A 44 -33.88 -15.10 3.25
N ALA A 45 -34.94 -14.31 3.47
CA ALA A 45 -35.08 -13.44 4.63
C ALA A 45 -35.10 -14.23 5.96
N LEU A 46 -35.54 -15.50 5.93
CA LEU A 46 -35.56 -16.34 7.12
C LEU A 46 -34.14 -16.78 7.48
N ALA A 47 -33.35 -17.21 6.48
CA ALA A 47 -31.94 -17.54 6.68
C ALA A 47 -31.13 -16.31 7.13
N GLU A 48 -31.34 -15.15 6.50
CA GLU A 48 -30.70 -13.89 6.87
C GLU A 48 -30.98 -13.53 8.34
N LYS A 49 -32.25 -13.55 8.76
CA LYS A 49 -32.63 -13.29 10.17
C LYS A 49 -32.01 -14.30 11.14
N ARG A 50 -31.93 -15.57 10.76
CA ARG A 50 -31.29 -16.62 11.58
C ARG A 50 -29.78 -16.36 11.73
N ILE A 51 -29.11 -15.97 10.66
CA ILE A 51 -27.67 -15.64 10.67
C ILE A 51 -27.42 -14.41 11.55
N ALA A 52 -28.21 -13.35 11.37
CA ALA A 52 -28.12 -12.15 12.19
C ALA A 52 -28.33 -12.46 13.68
N ASN A 53 -29.38 -13.22 14.02
CA ASN A 53 -29.65 -13.64 15.40
C ASN A 53 -28.52 -14.50 15.99
N PHE A 54 -27.89 -15.37 15.20
CA PHE A 54 -26.74 -16.15 15.65
C PHE A 54 -25.56 -15.25 16.06
N PHE A 55 -25.20 -14.27 15.24
CA PHE A 55 -24.07 -13.40 15.57
C PHE A 55 -24.38 -12.40 16.70
N ALA A 56 -25.64 -11.97 16.83
CA ALA A 56 -26.07 -11.07 17.91
C ALA A 56 -26.25 -11.80 19.26
N PHE A 57 -26.85 -12.99 19.27
CA PHE A 57 -27.33 -13.66 20.49
C PHE A 57 -26.78 -15.07 20.71
N GLY A 58 -26.04 -15.63 19.75
CA GLY A 58 -25.51 -16.98 19.81
C GLY A 58 -26.55 -18.10 19.64
N GLN A 59 -27.81 -17.77 19.29
CA GLN A 59 -28.90 -18.73 19.13
C GLN A 59 -29.88 -18.33 18.00
N PRO A 60 -30.49 -19.30 17.30
CA PRO A 60 -30.15 -20.73 17.29
C PRO A 60 -28.76 -20.96 16.67
N GLY A 61 -28.15 -22.12 16.93
CA GLY A 61 -26.86 -22.47 16.33
C GLY A 61 -26.86 -22.40 14.80
N MET A 62 -25.73 -22.01 14.21
CA MET A 62 -25.56 -21.92 12.76
C MET A 62 -25.72 -23.31 12.10
N THR A 63 -26.68 -23.45 11.19
CA THR A 63 -26.93 -24.71 10.47
C THR A 63 -26.24 -24.72 9.11
N LEU A 64 -25.94 -25.92 8.59
CA LEU A 64 -25.37 -26.07 7.25
C LEU A 64 -26.29 -25.48 6.17
N GLN A 65 -27.61 -25.70 6.30
CA GLN A 65 -28.61 -25.18 5.36
C GLN A 65 -28.61 -23.65 5.33
N ALA A 66 -28.62 -22.99 6.48
CA ALA A 66 -28.57 -21.52 6.54
C ALA A 66 -27.28 -20.98 5.91
N LEU A 67 -26.14 -21.56 6.26
CA LEU A 67 -24.85 -21.16 5.71
C LEU A 67 -24.75 -21.36 4.19
N GLN A 68 -25.30 -22.46 3.65
CA GLN A 68 -25.32 -22.71 2.20
C GLN A 68 -26.27 -21.79 1.45
N SER A 69 -27.39 -21.40 2.08
CA SER A 69 -28.38 -20.50 1.48
C SER A 69 -27.91 -19.04 1.40
N ARG A 70 -27.13 -18.58 2.39
CA ARG A 70 -26.72 -17.16 2.52
C ARG A 70 -25.25 -17.03 3.00
N PRO A 71 -24.27 -17.56 2.25
CA PRO A 71 -22.87 -17.58 2.69
C PRO A 71 -22.25 -16.18 2.84
N THR A 72 -22.66 -15.21 2.02
CA THR A 72 -22.21 -13.81 2.09
C THR A 72 -22.64 -13.10 3.37
N GLU A 73 -23.83 -13.42 3.90
CA GLU A 73 -24.28 -12.93 5.22
C GLU A 73 -23.45 -13.53 6.35
N VAL A 74 -23.05 -14.80 6.21
CA VAL A 74 -22.14 -15.42 7.19
C VAL A 74 -20.76 -14.76 7.16
N VAL A 75 -20.24 -14.41 5.97
CA VAL A 75 -18.99 -13.62 5.85
C VAL A 75 -19.12 -12.30 6.59
N SER A 76 -20.19 -11.54 6.33
CA SER A 76 -20.44 -10.23 6.96
C SER A 76 -20.58 -10.35 8.48
N GLY A 77 -21.32 -11.34 8.95
CA GLY A 77 -21.49 -11.60 10.39
C GLY A 77 -20.20 -12.03 11.08
N LEU A 78 -19.35 -12.84 10.43
CA LEU A 78 -18.03 -13.21 10.95
C LEU A 78 -17.08 -12.00 11.01
N ASP A 79 -17.06 -11.17 9.97
CA ASP A 79 -16.24 -9.96 9.91
C ASP A 79 -16.61 -8.98 11.03
N GLN A 80 -17.91 -8.71 11.21
CA GLN A 80 -18.43 -7.89 12.29
C GLN A 80 -18.13 -8.49 13.67
N ARG A 81 -18.35 -9.80 13.86
CA ARG A 81 -18.09 -10.47 15.12
C ARG A 81 -16.62 -10.40 15.53
N LEU A 82 -15.71 -10.64 14.57
CA LEU A 82 -14.28 -10.52 14.79
C LEU A 82 -13.85 -9.09 15.12
N HIS A 83 -14.53 -8.09 14.57
CA HIS A 83 -14.30 -6.69 14.89
C HIS A 83 -14.74 -6.38 16.33
N GLU A 84 -15.94 -6.80 16.75
CA GLU A 84 -16.46 -6.60 18.10
C GLU A 84 -15.64 -7.30 19.19
N GLU A 85 -15.06 -8.46 18.89
CA GLU A 85 -14.18 -9.17 19.81
C GLU A 85 -12.81 -8.49 19.99
N ARG A 86 -12.50 -7.43 19.24
CA ARG A 86 -11.23 -6.69 19.40
C ARG A 86 -11.22 -5.91 20.70
N ARG A 87 -10.34 -6.34 21.61
CA ARG A 87 -9.97 -5.58 22.82
C ARG A 87 -8.70 -4.75 22.67
N LYS A 88 -7.91 -4.96 21.61
CA LYS A 88 -6.61 -4.30 21.34
C LYS A 88 -6.40 -4.14 19.82
N ALA A 89 -5.42 -3.32 19.43
CA ALA A 89 -4.91 -3.25 18.05
C ALA A 89 -4.60 -4.66 17.55
N SER A 90 -5.44 -5.18 16.64
CA SER A 90 -5.31 -6.55 16.17
C SER A 90 -4.13 -6.66 15.23
N ARG A 91 -3.33 -7.70 15.43
CA ARG A 91 -2.21 -8.03 14.54
C ARG A 91 -2.70 -8.83 13.34
N PRO A 92 -2.03 -8.74 12.17
CA PRO A 92 -2.27 -9.67 11.08
C PRO A 92 -2.10 -11.11 11.58
N THR A 93 -3.03 -11.99 11.22
CA THR A 93 -3.00 -13.41 11.60
C THR A 93 -2.75 -14.26 10.38
N ARG A 94 -1.66 -15.05 10.38
CA ARG A 94 -1.39 -16.02 9.32
C ARG A 94 -2.16 -17.33 9.58
N LEU A 95 -2.85 -17.82 8.56
CA LEU A 95 -3.67 -19.03 8.58
C LEU A 95 -3.31 -19.90 7.37
N VAL A 96 -3.48 -21.22 7.49
CA VAL A 96 -3.27 -22.16 6.39
C VAL A 96 -4.55 -22.94 6.15
N ILE A 97 -5.10 -22.85 4.94
CA ILE A 97 -6.28 -23.61 4.52
C ILE A 97 -5.87 -24.46 3.33
N GLU A 98 -5.96 -25.79 3.48
CA GLU A 98 -5.68 -26.74 2.40
C GLU A 98 -4.30 -26.53 1.75
N GLY A 99 -3.28 -26.28 2.58
CA GLY A 99 -1.91 -26.06 2.15
C GLY A 99 -1.63 -24.65 1.58
N ARG A 100 -2.63 -23.77 1.48
CA ARG A 100 -2.47 -22.38 1.04
C ARG A 100 -2.42 -21.42 2.22
N GLY A 101 -1.47 -20.50 2.21
CA GLY A 101 -1.32 -19.50 3.26
C GLY A 101 -2.14 -18.25 3.01
N TYR A 102 -2.71 -17.70 4.08
CA TYR A 102 -3.51 -16.49 4.08
C TYR A 102 -3.15 -15.62 5.26
N PHE A 103 -3.25 -14.31 5.08
CA PHE A 103 -3.20 -13.31 6.14
C PHE A 103 -4.58 -12.72 6.32
N LEU A 104 -5.13 -12.84 7.53
CA LEU A 104 -6.29 -12.08 7.95
C LEU A 104 -5.81 -10.79 8.60
N VAL A 105 -6.06 -9.67 7.93
CA VAL A 105 -5.52 -8.36 8.28
C VAL A 105 -6.63 -7.40 8.68
N PRO A 106 -6.57 -6.81 9.87
CA PRO A 106 -7.36 -5.66 10.25
C PRO A 106 -7.23 -4.49 9.28
N CYS A 107 -8.34 -3.87 8.91
CA CYS A 107 -8.34 -2.63 8.16
C CYS A 107 -9.28 -1.60 8.80
N THR A 108 -9.03 -0.32 8.49
CA THR A 108 -10.03 0.73 8.66
C THR A 108 -11.20 0.46 7.72
N SER A 109 -12.43 0.81 8.12
CA SER A 109 -13.61 0.55 7.31
C SER A 109 -13.47 1.20 5.94
N HIS A 110 -13.61 0.41 4.88
CA HIS A 110 -13.44 0.85 3.51
C HIS A 110 -14.82 1.00 2.85
N ASN A 111 -15.07 2.18 2.25
CA ASN A 111 -16.31 2.53 1.52
C ASN A 111 -15.96 2.96 0.08
N GLY A 112 -15.25 2.10 -0.67
CA GLY A 112 -14.87 2.33 -2.08
C GLY A 112 -16.08 2.39 -3.01
N PHE A 113 -16.08 3.27 -4.02
CA PHE A 113 -17.22 3.39 -4.97
C PHE A 113 -17.43 2.09 -5.78
N GLU A 114 -16.36 1.38 -6.15
CA GLU A 114 -16.51 0.10 -6.87
C GLU A 114 -16.86 -1.10 -5.95
N GLN A 115 -17.12 -0.86 -4.66
CA GLN A 115 -17.62 -1.88 -3.72
C GLN A 115 -19.14 -2.06 -3.82
N GLU A 116 -19.80 -1.30 -4.70
CA GLU A 116 -21.22 -1.49 -5.02
C GLU A 116 -21.45 -2.59 -6.08
N GLN A 117 -20.39 -3.15 -6.68
CA GLN A 117 -20.52 -4.26 -7.63
C GLN A 117 -20.63 -5.60 -6.88
N PRO A 118 -21.76 -6.33 -6.90
CA PRO A 118 -22.12 -7.41 -5.97
C PRO A 118 -21.16 -8.62 -5.93
N VAL A 119 -20.22 -8.70 -6.87
CA VAL A 119 -19.38 -9.87 -7.13
C VAL A 119 -17.97 -9.77 -6.52
N ARG A 120 -17.77 -8.87 -5.55
CA ARG A 120 -16.47 -8.69 -4.88
C ARG A 120 -16.54 -9.10 -3.42
N PHE A 121 -15.62 -9.98 -2.99
CA PHE A 121 -15.63 -10.50 -1.61
C PHE A 121 -15.50 -9.38 -0.58
N ALA A 122 -14.72 -8.35 -0.93
CA ALA A 122 -14.50 -7.16 -0.11
C ALA A 122 -15.80 -6.39 0.20
N ASN A 123 -16.89 -6.58 -0.54
CA ASN A 123 -18.16 -5.92 -0.23
C ASN A 123 -18.82 -6.48 1.04
N TYR A 124 -18.48 -7.72 1.38
CA TYR A 124 -19.01 -8.44 2.53
C TYR A 124 -18.06 -8.38 3.73
N MET A 125 -16.94 -7.66 3.62
CA MET A 125 -15.96 -7.48 4.69
C MET A 125 -15.68 -6.00 4.86
N ARG A 126 -16.03 -5.42 6.00
CA ARG A 126 -15.78 -4.01 6.30
C ARG A 126 -14.52 -3.82 7.15
N HIS A 127 -14.20 -4.77 8.02
CA HIS A 127 -13.25 -4.59 9.11
C HIS A 127 -11.94 -5.37 8.95
N HIS A 128 -11.93 -6.32 8.01
CA HIS A 128 -10.76 -7.13 7.71
C HIS A 128 -10.54 -7.25 6.21
N ARG A 129 -9.34 -7.69 5.86
CA ARG A 129 -8.92 -8.13 4.53
C ARG A 129 -8.31 -9.51 4.63
N ILE A 130 -8.45 -10.30 3.58
CA ILE A 130 -7.81 -11.60 3.47
C ILE A 130 -6.86 -11.53 2.29
N ILE A 131 -5.57 -11.70 2.58
CA ILE A 131 -4.49 -11.58 1.62
C ILE A 131 -3.84 -12.95 1.46
N PRO A 132 -3.84 -13.54 0.25
CA PRO A 132 -3.07 -14.74 -0.04
C PRO A 132 -1.57 -14.51 0.17
N ASP A 133 -0.87 -15.53 0.66
CA ASP A 133 0.59 -15.47 0.71
C ASP A 133 1.22 -15.46 -0.70
N ARG A 134 0.57 -16.11 -1.67
CA ARG A 134 0.91 -16.09 -3.09
C ARG A 134 -0.11 -15.26 -3.86
N LEU A 135 0.35 -14.14 -4.39
CA LEU A 135 -0.39 -13.28 -5.30
C LEU A 135 -0.17 -13.75 -6.75
N PRO A 136 -0.96 -13.23 -7.72
CA PRO A 136 -0.72 -13.49 -9.14
C PRO A 136 0.71 -13.17 -9.57
N SER A 137 1.11 -13.72 -10.72
CA SER A 137 2.43 -13.44 -11.33
C SER A 137 3.64 -13.86 -10.50
N GLY A 138 3.47 -14.81 -9.57
CA GLY A 138 4.56 -15.33 -8.74
C GLY A 138 4.99 -14.40 -7.60
N VAL A 139 4.25 -13.31 -7.36
CA VAL A 139 4.52 -12.37 -6.26
C VAL A 139 4.10 -12.97 -4.93
N THR A 140 4.90 -12.76 -3.89
CA THR A 140 4.61 -13.18 -2.51
C THR A 140 4.21 -11.97 -1.68
N ALA A 141 3.14 -12.07 -0.88
CA ALA A 141 2.77 -11.01 0.05
C ALA A 141 3.65 -11.06 1.31
N SER A 142 4.30 -9.94 1.65
CA SER A 142 4.97 -9.74 2.93
C SER A 142 4.12 -8.84 3.82
N VAL A 143 3.22 -9.47 4.58
CA VAL A 143 2.37 -8.77 5.55
C VAL A 143 3.12 -8.63 6.87
N ARG A 144 3.31 -7.40 7.33
CA ARG A 144 4.02 -7.06 8.58
C ARG A 144 3.19 -6.10 9.42
N ASP A 145 3.51 -6.01 10.70
CA ASP A 145 2.99 -4.97 11.60
C ASP A 145 4.17 -4.21 12.25
N LEU A 146 3.84 -3.25 13.10
CA LEU A 146 4.83 -2.42 13.82
C LEU A 146 5.19 -2.97 15.19
N CYS A 147 5.03 -4.29 15.45
CA CYS A 147 5.28 -4.82 16.79
C CYS A 147 6.72 -4.65 17.28
N GLU A 148 7.69 -4.60 16.36
CA GLU A 148 9.10 -4.33 16.64
C GLU A 148 9.39 -2.82 16.81
N HIS A 149 8.42 -1.95 16.47
CA HIS A 149 8.52 -0.49 16.51
C HIS A 149 7.38 0.12 17.35
N ALA A 150 7.23 -0.32 18.60
CA ALA A 150 6.11 0.10 19.47
C ALA A 150 5.98 1.63 19.64
N ARG A 151 7.10 2.38 19.64
CA ARG A 151 7.08 3.85 19.69
C ARG A 151 6.56 4.48 18.41
N LEU A 152 6.94 3.95 17.25
CA LEU A 152 6.36 4.37 15.97
C LEU A 152 4.87 4.05 15.92
N GLN A 153 4.47 2.87 16.42
CA GLN A 153 3.05 2.54 16.53
C GLN A 153 2.30 3.59 17.36
N GLN A 154 2.81 3.95 18.54
CA GLN A 154 2.20 5.01 19.36
C GLN A 154 2.17 6.37 18.63
N GLN A 155 3.27 6.77 17.99
CA GLN A 155 3.36 8.02 17.24
C GLN A 155 2.28 8.09 16.14
N LEU A 156 2.04 6.99 15.42
CA LEU A 156 1.00 6.93 14.40
C LEU A 156 -0.42 6.87 15.01
N GLU A 157 -0.59 6.25 16.18
CA GLU A 157 -1.87 6.29 16.93
C GLU A 157 -2.20 7.72 17.37
N ASP A 158 -1.21 8.48 17.83
CA ASP A 158 -1.38 9.88 18.25
C ASP A 158 -1.87 10.77 17.09
N ILE A 159 -1.37 10.54 15.86
CA ILE A 159 -1.83 11.24 14.64
C ILE A 159 -3.32 10.94 14.37
N VAL A 160 -3.73 9.67 14.52
CA VAL A 160 -5.12 9.23 14.30
C VAL A 160 -6.07 9.79 15.35
N HIS A 161 -5.58 10.00 16.58
CA HIS A 161 -6.37 10.45 17.73
C HIS A 161 -6.29 11.96 18.01
N ALA A 162 -5.58 12.72 17.17
CA ALA A 162 -5.55 14.18 17.25
C ALA A 162 -6.96 14.79 17.05
N ASP A 163 -7.21 15.97 17.63
CA ASP A 163 -8.50 16.68 17.58
C ASP A 163 -8.99 16.92 16.13
N LEU A 164 -8.03 17.21 15.25
CA LEU A 164 -8.22 17.27 13.80
C LEU A 164 -7.21 16.29 13.21
N PRO A 165 -7.56 15.00 13.08
CA PRO A 165 -6.63 14.04 12.52
C PRO A 165 -6.30 14.51 11.11
N ALA A 166 -5.02 14.56 10.76
CA ALA A 166 -4.52 14.88 9.42
C ALA A 166 -3.12 14.33 9.27
N LEU A 167 -2.83 13.72 8.11
CA LEU A 167 -1.49 13.26 7.80
C LEU A 167 -0.79 14.33 6.96
N GLN A 168 0.26 14.93 7.51
CA GLN A 168 1.07 15.91 6.80
C GLN A 168 2.13 15.22 5.96
N ILE A 169 2.08 15.43 4.65
CA ILE A 169 2.92 14.71 3.69
C ILE A 169 3.87 15.69 2.98
N GLY A 170 5.16 15.41 3.10
CA GLY A 170 6.22 16.06 2.35
C GLY A 170 6.59 15.24 1.11
N LEU A 171 6.80 15.92 -0.02
CA LEU A 171 7.50 15.33 -1.16
C LEU A 171 8.88 15.98 -1.23
N GLY A 172 9.92 15.16 -1.14
CA GLY A 172 11.30 15.58 -1.34
C GLY A 172 11.58 15.61 -2.84
N LEU A 173 11.81 16.79 -3.41
CA LEU A 173 11.89 17.00 -4.85
C LEU A 173 13.23 17.62 -5.22
N PHE A 174 13.82 17.19 -6.34
CA PHE A 174 15.14 17.63 -6.76
C PHE A 174 15.03 18.41 -8.08
N PRO A 175 14.87 19.75 -8.03
CA PRO A 175 14.88 20.56 -9.25
C PRO A 175 16.29 20.66 -9.86
N ASP A 176 17.30 20.13 -9.17
CA ASP A 176 18.65 20.00 -9.66
C ASP A 176 18.68 18.98 -10.82
N ARG A 177 19.10 19.44 -11.98
CA ARG A 177 19.17 18.66 -13.22
C ARG A 177 20.34 17.67 -13.20
N HIS A 178 20.62 17.03 -12.06
CA HIS A 178 21.71 16.06 -11.98
C HIS A 178 21.37 14.82 -12.80
N ARG A 179 22.37 14.38 -13.56
CA ARG A 179 22.26 13.24 -14.47
C ARG A 179 22.53 11.95 -13.70
N LEU A 180 21.93 10.86 -14.15
CA LEU A 180 22.26 9.53 -13.65
C LEU A 180 23.57 9.05 -14.25
N GLN A 181 24.40 8.41 -13.44
CA GLN A 181 25.63 7.74 -13.84
C GLN A 181 25.49 6.24 -13.59
N GLY A 182 26.03 5.43 -14.48
CA GLY A 182 25.89 3.98 -14.39
C GLY A 182 26.69 3.22 -15.41
N GLU A 183 26.68 1.91 -15.26
CA GLU A 183 27.29 0.95 -16.17
C GLU A 183 26.26 0.56 -17.23
N SER A 184 26.58 0.82 -18.50
CA SER A 184 25.70 0.49 -19.63
C SER A 184 26.30 -0.61 -20.49
N THR A 185 25.49 -1.63 -20.78
CA THR A 185 25.81 -2.68 -21.74
C THR A 185 24.89 -2.54 -22.95
N ARG A 186 25.45 -2.36 -24.15
CA ARG A 186 24.66 -2.36 -25.38
C ARG A 186 24.07 -3.75 -25.62
N THR A 187 22.76 -3.81 -25.82
CA THR A 187 22.06 -5.05 -26.18
C THR A 187 21.87 -5.19 -27.69
N ASP A 188 21.72 -4.06 -28.38
CA ASP A 188 21.70 -3.98 -29.85
C ASP A 188 22.14 -2.58 -30.32
N ALA A 189 21.95 -2.27 -31.60
CA ALA A 189 22.36 -1.00 -32.20
C ALA A 189 21.62 0.23 -31.65
N ALA A 190 20.42 0.04 -31.07
CA ALA A 190 19.52 1.11 -30.63
C ALA A 190 19.12 1.00 -29.14
N ARG A 191 19.61 -0.01 -28.41
CA ARG A 191 19.23 -0.26 -27.01
C ARG A 191 20.42 -0.58 -26.13
N GLN A 192 20.35 -0.07 -24.90
CA GLN A 192 21.30 -0.36 -23.84
C GLN A 192 20.59 -0.69 -22.54
N ARG A 193 21.17 -1.63 -21.79
CA ARG A 193 20.78 -1.94 -20.41
C ARG A 193 21.72 -1.21 -19.47
N THR A 194 21.18 -0.48 -18.49
CA THR A 194 21.99 0.37 -17.60
C THR A 194 21.71 0.09 -16.14
N PHE A 195 22.78 -0.13 -15.38
CA PHE A 195 22.74 -0.18 -13.93
C PHE A 195 23.31 1.13 -13.38
N PHE A 196 22.44 1.97 -12.82
CA PHE A 196 22.84 3.24 -12.21
C PHE A 196 23.61 3.01 -10.91
N THR A 197 24.70 3.76 -10.71
CA THR A 197 25.58 3.62 -9.54
C THR A 197 25.66 4.91 -8.74
N ALA A 198 25.42 6.06 -9.37
CA ALA A 198 25.45 7.38 -8.73
C ALA A 198 24.63 8.41 -9.55
N THR A 199 24.53 9.62 -9.02
CA THR A 199 24.17 10.83 -9.76
C THR A 199 25.43 11.62 -10.11
N SER A 200 25.32 12.59 -11.01
CA SER A 200 26.47 13.41 -11.44
C SER A 200 27.10 14.25 -10.33
N ASP A 201 26.38 14.48 -9.23
CA ASP A 201 26.87 15.16 -8.03
C ASP A 201 26.14 14.63 -6.78
N ASP A 202 26.57 13.45 -6.32
CA ASP A 202 25.98 12.80 -5.14
C ASP A 202 26.12 13.63 -3.86
N ALA A 203 27.19 14.42 -3.72
CA ALA A 203 27.42 15.24 -2.53
C ALA A 203 26.42 16.39 -2.45
N ALA A 204 26.19 17.11 -3.55
CA ALA A 204 25.15 18.13 -3.63
C ALA A 204 23.77 17.53 -3.39
N ARG A 205 23.52 16.34 -3.94
CA ARG A 205 22.25 15.64 -3.78
C ARG A 205 21.96 15.24 -2.32
N LEU A 206 22.97 14.76 -1.60
CA LEU A 206 22.89 14.49 -0.16
C LEU A 206 22.62 15.76 0.65
N ALA A 207 23.34 16.85 0.35
CA ALA A 207 23.14 18.13 1.03
C ALA A 207 21.71 18.66 0.84
N SER A 208 21.18 18.58 -0.39
CA SER A 208 19.79 18.92 -0.72
C SER A 208 18.80 18.05 0.04
N ALA A 209 19.02 16.74 0.13
CA ALA A 209 18.13 15.83 0.87
C ALA A 209 18.10 16.13 2.38
N ARG A 210 19.27 16.39 2.99
CA ARG A 210 19.38 16.80 4.40
C ARG A 210 18.61 18.09 4.68
N GLU A 211 18.76 19.06 3.80
CA GLU A 211 18.04 20.32 3.88
C GLU A 211 16.52 20.11 3.81
N GLN A 212 16.06 19.28 2.88
CA GLN A 212 14.64 18.95 2.74
C GLN A 212 14.07 18.19 3.94
N ILE A 213 14.84 17.28 4.55
CA ILE A 213 14.44 16.62 5.81
C ILE A 213 14.28 17.65 6.92
N ARG A 214 15.24 18.57 7.07
CA ARG A 214 15.18 19.64 8.08
C ARG A 214 13.99 20.58 7.86
N GLN A 215 13.71 20.94 6.60
CA GLN A 215 12.57 21.78 6.25
C GLN A 215 11.23 21.07 6.51
N ALA A 216 11.14 19.78 6.16
CA ALA A 216 9.96 18.95 6.41
C ALA A 216 9.69 18.82 7.92
N GLU A 217 10.73 18.58 8.71
CA GLU A 217 10.64 18.52 10.17
C GLU A 217 10.17 19.86 10.78
N ALA A 218 10.70 20.98 10.30
CA ALA A 218 10.27 22.32 10.73
C ALA A 218 8.83 22.67 10.31
N ALA A 219 8.31 21.98 9.30
CA ALA A 219 6.93 22.11 8.82
C ALA A 219 5.99 21.05 9.41
N ASP A 220 6.42 20.32 10.45
CA ASP A 220 5.68 19.23 11.11
C ASP A 220 5.17 18.14 10.14
N VAL A 221 5.95 17.86 9.07
CA VAL A 221 5.68 16.74 8.17
C VAL A 221 5.82 15.41 8.93
N GLU A 222 4.87 14.52 8.74
CA GLU A 222 4.85 13.20 9.40
C GLU A 222 5.31 12.08 8.46
N LEU A 223 5.10 12.26 7.14
CA LEU A 223 5.51 11.34 6.09
C LEU A 223 6.25 12.08 4.98
N LEU A 224 7.53 11.76 4.75
CA LEU A 224 8.33 12.34 3.68
C LEU A 224 8.67 11.29 2.61
N VAL A 225 8.43 11.60 1.34
CA VAL A 225 8.71 10.69 0.21
C VAL A 225 9.66 11.35 -0.80
N PHE A 226 10.80 10.72 -1.07
CA PHE A 226 11.74 11.09 -2.13
C PHE A 226 11.50 10.28 -3.42
N PRO A 227 11.99 10.74 -4.58
CA PRO A 227 11.72 10.13 -5.88
C PRO A 227 12.69 8.99 -6.21
N GLU A 228 12.37 8.25 -7.27
CA GLU A 228 13.23 7.16 -7.77
C GLU A 228 14.54 7.69 -8.36
N LEU A 229 15.62 6.93 -8.17
CA LEU A 229 16.97 7.17 -8.70
C LEU A 229 17.56 8.53 -8.29
N THR A 230 17.15 9.07 -7.15
CA THR A 230 17.62 10.38 -6.69
C THR A 230 18.62 10.34 -5.54
N LEU A 231 18.60 9.29 -4.73
CA LEU A 231 19.52 9.11 -3.60
C LEU A 231 20.24 7.79 -3.77
N SER A 232 21.53 7.85 -4.13
CA SER A 232 22.39 6.67 -4.25
C SER A 232 22.46 5.86 -2.94
N PRO A 233 22.88 4.59 -2.98
CA PRO A 233 22.96 3.77 -1.76
C PRO A 233 23.83 4.39 -0.66
N ASP A 234 24.90 5.09 -1.04
CA ASP A 234 25.77 5.79 -0.08
C ASP A 234 25.08 7.01 0.53
N ASN A 235 24.31 7.77 -0.26
CA ASN A 235 23.49 8.87 0.26
C ASN A 235 22.37 8.36 1.19
N GLN A 236 21.72 7.26 0.84
CA GLN A 236 20.71 6.63 1.71
C GLN A 236 21.33 6.22 3.05
N ARG A 237 22.49 5.55 3.02
CA ARG A 237 23.23 5.13 4.22
C ARG A 237 23.68 6.34 5.04
N ALA A 238 24.13 7.42 4.41
CA ALA A 238 24.51 8.65 5.11
C ALA A 238 23.32 9.26 5.86
N ILE A 239 22.13 9.27 5.26
CA ILE A 239 20.89 9.74 5.92
C ILE A 239 20.52 8.82 7.09
N GLU A 240 20.53 7.50 6.91
CA GLU A 240 20.30 6.53 7.99
C GLU A 240 21.24 6.79 9.19
N GLN A 241 22.53 7.00 8.92
CA GLN A 241 23.55 7.31 9.93
C GLN A 241 23.35 8.67 10.60
N ASP A 242 22.87 9.68 9.87
CA ASP A 242 22.57 10.99 10.44
C ASP A 242 21.39 10.91 11.41
N LEU A 243 20.32 10.20 11.03
CA LEU A 243 19.14 9.98 11.87
C LEU A 243 19.50 9.19 13.13
N PHE A 244 20.29 8.13 13.00
CA PHE A 244 20.78 7.35 14.14
C PHE A 244 21.65 8.18 15.09
N ARG A 245 22.56 9.00 14.56
CA ARG A 245 23.40 9.90 15.38
C ARG A 245 22.55 10.92 16.14
N ARG A 246 21.62 11.59 15.44
CA ARG A 246 20.66 12.51 16.05
C ARG A 246 19.90 11.87 17.22
N TRP A 247 19.45 10.62 17.05
CA TRP A 247 18.81 9.87 18.12
C TRP A 247 19.74 9.63 19.33
N CYS A 248 20.97 9.17 19.09
CA CYS A 248 21.96 8.96 20.14
C CYS A 248 22.30 10.26 20.90
N ASP A 249 22.30 11.39 20.19
CA ASP A 249 22.59 12.72 20.75
C ASP A 249 21.39 13.35 21.47
N GLY A 250 20.23 12.68 21.50
CA GLY A 250 19.03 13.15 22.18
C GLY A 250 18.16 14.12 21.37
N GLU A 251 18.44 14.30 20.08
CA GLU A 251 17.75 15.21 19.16
C GLU A 251 17.12 14.44 17.97
N PRO A 252 16.30 13.40 18.22
CA PRO A 252 15.78 12.53 17.18
C PRO A 252 14.92 13.29 16.16
N CYS A 253 14.88 12.79 14.93
CA CYS A 253 14.02 13.38 13.90
C CYS A 253 12.54 13.16 14.24
N ARG A 254 11.73 14.21 14.13
CA ARG A 254 10.29 14.18 14.45
C ARG A 254 9.42 13.57 13.36
N ILE A 255 9.91 13.48 12.12
CA ILE A 255 9.18 12.87 11.00
C ILE A 255 8.99 11.38 11.30
N ALA A 256 7.75 10.89 11.30
CA ALA A 256 7.46 9.49 11.64
C ALA A 256 8.00 8.53 10.58
N LEU A 257 7.72 8.80 9.30
CA LEU A 257 8.04 7.91 8.19
C LEU A 257 8.81 8.66 7.10
N ILE A 258 9.94 8.10 6.65
CA ILE A 258 10.74 8.66 5.55
C ILE A 258 10.97 7.56 4.50
N LEU A 259 10.43 7.75 3.29
CA LEU A 259 10.76 6.91 2.13
C LEU A 259 11.88 7.58 1.35
N LEU A 260 13.08 6.99 1.38
CA LEU A 260 14.30 7.54 0.78
C LEU A 260 14.34 7.51 -0.76
N GLY A 261 13.20 7.33 -1.41
CA GLY A 261 13.16 7.05 -2.83
C GLY A 261 13.52 5.60 -3.11
N SER A 262 14.02 5.35 -4.32
CA SER A 262 14.62 4.08 -4.67
C SER A 262 15.94 4.30 -5.41
N PHE A 263 16.85 3.33 -5.37
CA PHE A 263 18.04 3.35 -6.20
C PHE A 263 18.48 1.93 -6.52
N HIS A 264 19.33 1.82 -7.54
CA HIS A 264 20.00 0.60 -7.89
C HIS A 264 21.02 0.18 -6.81
N CYS A 265 20.95 -1.07 -6.35
CA CYS A 265 21.88 -1.60 -5.36
C CYS A 265 22.20 -3.07 -5.63
N HIS A 266 23.33 -3.53 -5.10
CA HIS A 266 23.62 -4.95 -4.98
C HIS A 266 22.97 -5.49 -3.70
N ASP A 267 22.43 -6.71 -3.76
CA ASP A 267 21.91 -7.40 -2.60
C ASP A 267 23.07 -8.03 -1.82
N ASP A 268 23.32 -7.55 -0.59
CA ASP A 268 24.41 -8.04 0.27
C ASP A 268 24.31 -9.55 0.59
N SER A 269 23.13 -10.15 0.39
CA SER A 269 22.86 -11.56 0.73
C SER A 269 23.08 -12.56 -0.42
N ARG A 270 23.26 -12.08 -1.65
CA ARG A 270 23.43 -12.93 -2.85
C ARG A 270 24.38 -12.24 -3.82
N ASP A 271 25.53 -12.87 -4.06
CA ASP A 271 26.50 -12.41 -5.05
C ASP A 271 25.81 -12.08 -6.39
N ASP A 272 26.14 -10.92 -6.94
CA ASP A 272 25.67 -10.36 -8.22
C ASP A 272 24.19 -9.99 -8.33
N CYS A 273 23.41 -9.98 -7.26
CA CYS A 273 21.99 -9.65 -7.37
C CYS A 273 21.73 -8.14 -7.41
N LYS A 274 21.52 -7.59 -8.61
CA LYS A 274 21.13 -6.18 -8.84
C LYS A 274 19.65 -5.95 -8.55
N ARG A 275 19.31 -4.91 -7.79
CA ARG A 275 17.94 -4.49 -7.44
C ARG A 275 17.74 -3.01 -7.70
N ASN A 276 16.52 -2.57 -7.95
CA ASN A 276 16.09 -1.18 -7.72
C ASN A 276 15.21 -1.19 -6.47
N ARG A 277 15.74 -0.67 -5.35
CA ARG A 277 15.19 -0.88 -4.00
C ARG A 277 14.78 0.44 -3.37
N ALA A 278 13.56 0.48 -2.85
CA ALA A 278 13.05 1.55 -2.00
C ALA A 278 13.14 1.15 -0.52
N ARG A 279 13.42 2.12 0.37
CA ARG A 279 13.52 1.90 1.82
C ARG A 279 12.64 2.90 2.59
N LEU A 280 11.75 2.36 3.40
CA LEU A 280 10.92 3.11 4.35
C LEU A 280 11.59 3.06 5.72
N LEU A 281 11.98 4.21 6.23
CA LEU A 281 12.64 4.37 7.52
C LEU A 281 11.67 4.89 8.60
N TRP A 282 11.97 4.54 9.84
CA TRP A 282 11.49 5.28 11.00
C TRP A 282 12.39 6.50 11.16
N GLY A 283 11.83 7.71 11.04
CA GLY A 283 12.66 8.91 11.12
C GLY A 283 13.36 9.06 12.47
N PHE A 284 12.74 8.62 13.56
CA PHE A 284 13.24 8.76 14.91
C PHE A 284 14.69 8.28 15.09
N ASP A 285 15.04 7.10 14.56
CA ASP A 285 16.37 6.47 14.71
C ASP A 285 17.03 6.05 13.39
N GLY A 286 16.35 6.24 12.25
CA GLY A 286 16.85 5.84 10.93
C GLY A 286 16.73 4.34 10.62
N SER A 287 16.09 3.55 11.48
CA SER A 287 15.91 2.12 11.25
C SER A 287 15.00 1.85 10.05
N THR A 288 15.33 0.84 9.24
CA THR A 288 14.50 0.42 8.11
C THR A 288 13.30 -0.39 8.62
N ILE A 289 12.09 0.10 8.37
CA ILE A 289 10.82 -0.57 8.70
C ILE A 289 10.44 -1.56 7.58
N ALA A 290 10.64 -1.14 6.33
CA ALA A 290 10.31 -1.95 5.17
C ALA A 290 11.19 -1.59 3.96
N ALA A 291 11.40 -2.56 3.08
CA ALA A 291 12.06 -2.37 1.81
C ALA A 291 11.29 -3.07 0.69
N HIS A 292 11.26 -2.46 -0.49
CA HIS A 292 10.56 -2.98 -1.67
C HIS A 292 11.48 -2.95 -2.88
N ASP A 293 11.55 -4.08 -3.58
CA ASP A 293 12.30 -4.21 -4.83
C ASP A 293 11.35 -4.05 -6.01
N LYS A 294 11.71 -3.20 -6.97
CA LYS A 294 10.93 -2.92 -8.18
C LYS A 294 10.65 -4.21 -8.95
N PHE A 295 9.43 -4.37 -9.46
CA PHE A 295 9.02 -5.59 -10.17
C PHE A 295 9.23 -5.49 -11.68
N SER A 296 9.12 -4.29 -12.25
CA SER A 296 9.22 -4.11 -13.70
C SER A 296 10.31 -3.10 -14.08
N PRO A 297 11.35 -3.51 -14.83
CA PRO A 297 12.26 -2.59 -15.47
C PRO A 297 11.53 -1.65 -16.42
N ALA A 298 11.82 -0.36 -16.31
CA ALA A 298 11.38 0.66 -17.24
C ALA A 298 12.34 0.79 -18.41
N THR A 299 11.79 1.19 -19.56
CA THR A 299 12.53 1.58 -20.74
C THR A 299 12.21 3.05 -21.00
N LEU A 300 13.23 3.90 -20.95
CA LEU A 300 13.17 5.34 -21.18
C LEU A 300 13.99 5.63 -22.44
N GLY A 301 13.31 5.78 -23.58
CA GLY A 301 13.97 5.89 -24.88
C GLY A 301 14.77 4.62 -25.20
N GLU A 302 16.07 4.77 -25.41
CA GLU A 302 17.01 3.68 -25.73
C GLU A 302 17.53 2.93 -24.49
N LEU A 303 17.24 3.46 -23.30
CA LEU A 303 17.81 2.99 -22.04
C LEU A 303 16.80 2.11 -21.29
N THR A 304 17.15 0.86 -21.04
CA THR A 304 16.39 -0.06 -20.20
C THR A 304 17.12 -0.29 -18.88
N GLU A 305 16.41 -0.28 -17.76
CA GLU A 305 17.04 -0.55 -16.46
C GLU A 305 17.62 -1.99 -16.40
N ASP A 306 18.81 -2.13 -15.83
CA ASP A 306 19.48 -3.42 -15.60
C ASP A 306 19.41 -3.84 -14.14
N PHE A 307 18.29 -4.42 -13.71
CA PHE A 307 18.18 -5.06 -12.41
C PHE A 307 17.36 -6.35 -12.51
N THR A 308 17.46 -7.19 -11.49
CA THR A 308 16.63 -8.38 -11.34
C THR A 308 15.33 -7.99 -10.60
N PRO A 309 14.15 -8.22 -11.20
CA PRO A 309 12.86 -7.97 -10.55
C PRO A 309 12.73 -8.53 -9.14
N GLY A 310 12.08 -7.75 -8.28
CA GLY A 310 11.56 -8.20 -7.00
C GLY A 310 10.41 -9.20 -7.17
N THR A 311 10.16 -9.98 -6.12
CA THR A 311 9.08 -10.99 -6.09
C THR A 311 8.24 -10.93 -4.83
N THR A 312 8.43 -9.89 -4.02
CA THR A 312 7.78 -9.75 -2.71
C THR A 312 7.12 -8.38 -2.60
N ALA A 313 5.80 -8.37 -2.41
CA ALA A 313 5.02 -7.15 -2.24
C ALA A 313 4.86 -6.82 -0.75
N VAL A 314 5.26 -5.62 -0.36
CA VAL A 314 5.18 -5.14 1.03
C VAL A 314 3.75 -4.73 1.39
N PHE A 315 3.28 -5.18 2.55
CA PHE A 315 2.02 -4.74 3.15
C PHE A 315 2.20 -4.50 4.65
N LEU A 316 2.42 -3.25 5.04
CA LEU A 316 2.69 -2.85 6.41
C LEU A 316 1.40 -2.41 7.10
N CYS A 317 1.01 -3.07 8.18
CA CYS A 317 -0.16 -2.73 8.98
C CYS A 317 0.22 -1.64 9.98
N THR A 318 -0.41 -0.46 9.87
CA THR A 318 -0.16 0.67 10.76
C THR A 318 -1.46 1.28 11.30
N PRO A 319 -1.40 2.08 12.38
CA PRO A 319 -2.56 2.79 12.91
C PRO A 319 -3.24 3.74 11.91
N ILE A 320 -2.47 4.40 11.04
CA ILE A 320 -2.99 5.29 10.00
C ILE A 320 -3.57 4.53 8.79
N GLY A 321 -3.60 3.20 8.82
CA GLY A 321 -4.00 2.32 7.72
C GLY A 321 -2.85 1.44 7.23
N ASN A 322 -3.13 0.56 6.28
CA ASN A 322 -2.09 -0.29 5.68
C ASN A 322 -1.33 0.45 4.56
N ILE A 323 -0.01 0.30 4.56
CA ILE A 323 0.93 0.95 3.64
C ILE A 323 1.57 -0.10 2.73
N SER A 324 1.62 0.19 1.44
CA SER A 324 2.45 -0.54 0.46
C SER A 324 3.38 0.41 -0.29
N LEU A 325 4.42 -0.15 -0.90
CA LEU A 325 5.41 0.56 -1.70
C LEU A 325 5.36 0.01 -3.13
N ALA A 326 5.47 0.89 -4.13
CA ALA A 326 5.63 0.51 -5.54
C ALA A 326 6.62 1.49 -6.18
N ILE A 327 7.44 1.06 -7.14
CA ILE A 327 8.43 1.97 -7.76
C ILE A 327 8.05 2.23 -9.21
N CYS A 328 7.77 3.50 -9.54
CA CYS A 328 7.49 4.01 -10.88
C CYS A 328 6.58 3.09 -11.72
N LYS A 329 7.18 2.26 -12.58
CA LYS A 329 6.47 1.35 -13.48
C LYS A 329 5.55 0.35 -12.75
N ASP A 330 5.86 -0.01 -11.50
CA ASP A 330 5.07 -0.98 -10.71
C ASP A 330 3.60 -0.57 -10.55
N ILE A 331 3.28 0.73 -10.49
CA ILE A 331 1.88 1.21 -10.34
C ILE A 331 1.13 1.28 -11.69
N ILE A 332 1.83 1.42 -12.81
CA ILE A 332 1.22 1.63 -14.14
C ILE A 332 1.20 0.39 -15.03
N ASP A 333 2.08 -0.57 -14.80
CA ASP A 333 2.17 -1.80 -15.59
C ASP A 333 1.02 -2.75 -15.22
N ASP A 334 0.17 -3.09 -16.19
CA ASP A 334 -1.00 -3.94 -15.96
C ASP A 334 -0.62 -5.35 -15.44
N TYR A 335 0.58 -5.86 -15.73
CA TYR A 335 1.04 -7.13 -15.17
C TYR A 335 1.55 -6.97 -13.73
N ALA A 336 2.27 -5.87 -13.49
CA ALA A 336 2.85 -5.59 -12.19
C ALA A 336 1.89 -4.90 -11.22
N SER A 337 0.74 -4.37 -11.62
CA SER A 337 -0.18 -3.67 -10.70
C SER A 337 -1.29 -4.57 -10.14
N ILE A 338 -1.47 -5.79 -10.67
CA ILE A 338 -2.49 -6.73 -10.17
C ILE A 338 -2.32 -7.04 -8.68
N TRP A 339 -1.08 -7.09 -8.18
CA TRP A 339 -0.86 -7.31 -6.75
C TRP A 339 -1.37 -6.14 -5.91
N LEU A 340 -1.30 -4.90 -6.40
CA LEU A 340 -1.85 -3.73 -5.71
C LEU A 340 -3.37 -3.83 -5.58
N GLU A 341 -4.06 -4.34 -6.60
CA GLU A 341 -5.50 -4.60 -6.52
C GLU A 341 -5.85 -5.71 -5.54
N LYS A 342 -4.97 -6.72 -5.41
CA LYS A 342 -5.17 -7.84 -4.48
C LYS A 342 -4.86 -7.47 -3.02
N LEU A 343 -3.86 -6.63 -2.79
CA LEU A 343 -3.55 -6.10 -1.46
C LEU A 343 -4.53 -4.99 -1.05
N GLY A 344 -4.79 -4.07 -1.97
CA GLY A 344 -5.65 -2.89 -1.82
C GLY A 344 -5.27 -1.97 -0.67
N PRO A 345 -4.00 -1.55 -0.51
CA PRO A 345 -3.55 -0.75 0.63
C PRO A 345 -4.37 0.54 0.83
N ASN A 346 -4.39 1.07 2.06
CA ASN A 346 -4.91 2.42 2.33
C ASN A 346 -3.97 3.50 1.78
N TRP A 347 -2.66 3.25 1.85
CA TRP A 347 -1.62 4.16 1.39
C TRP A 347 -0.67 3.46 0.43
N LEU A 348 -0.42 4.07 -0.72
CA LEU A 348 0.58 3.63 -1.67
C LEU A 348 1.63 4.72 -1.82
N LEU A 349 2.87 4.40 -1.44
CA LEU A 349 4.00 5.32 -1.58
C LEU A 349 4.80 4.95 -2.83
N VAL A 350 4.99 5.92 -3.73
CA VAL A 350 5.59 5.70 -5.05
C VAL A 350 6.73 6.67 -5.30
N PRO A 351 7.99 6.25 -5.12
CA PRO A 351 9.10 6.94 -5.76
C PRO A 351 9.02 6.67 -7.26
N SER A 352 9.10 7.75 -8.05
CA SER A 352 8.98 7.67 -9.50
C SER A 352 10.00 8.55 -10.21
N LEU A 353 10.44 8.07 -11.37
CA LEU A 353 11.21 8.81 -12.33
C LEU A 353 10.49 8.73 -13.68
N SER A 354 9.84 9.83 -14.08
CA SER A 354 9.05 9.89 -15.29
C SER A 354 8.89 11.32 -15.79
N ASP A 355 8.93 11.49 -17.11
CA ASP A 355 8.68 12.77 -17.76
C ASP A 355 7.19 13.13 -17.79
N SER A 356 6.31 12.16 -17.50
CA SER A 356 4.87 12.38 -17.38
C SER A 356 4.28 11.70 -16.15
N ALA A 357 3.54 12.48 -15.35
CA ALA A 357 2.74 11.95 -14.25
C ALA A 357 1.37 11.42 -14.70
N SER A 358 1.00 11.48 -16.00
CA SER A 358 -0.36 11.17 -16.46
C SER A 358 -0.79 9.74 -16.16
N GLU A 359 0.06 8.76 -16.48
CA GLU A 359 -0.25 7.35 -16.28
C GLU A 359 -0.26 6.98 -14.81
N HIS A 360 0.66 7.55 -14.03
CA HIS A 360 0.64 7.43 -12.58
C HIS A 360 -0.68 7.96 -12.00
N ALA A 361 -1.14 9.12 -12.46
CA ALA A 361 -2.37 9.75 -11.96
C ALA A 361 -3.62 8.95 -12.34
N LYS A 362 -3.67 8.40 -13.56
CA LYS A 362 -4.73 7.47 -13.99
C LYS A 362 -4.76 6.22 -13.11
N ALA A 363 -3.60 5.59 -12.89
CA ALA A 363 -3.50 4.40 -12.05
C ALA A 363 -3.88 4.68 -10.59
N SER A 364 -3.40 5.79 -10.02
CA SER A 364 -3.77 6.25 -8.68
C SER A 364 -5.27 6.47 -8.55
N ARG A 365 -5.92 7.05 -9.55
CA ARG A 365 -7.38 7.24 -9.57
C ARG A 365 -8.13 5.91 -9.61
N ARG A 366 -7.66 4.92 -10.39
CA ARG A 366 -8.22 3.56 -10.39
C ARG A 366 -8.16 2.94 -8.99
N LEU A 367 -6.99 3.02 -8.33
CA LEU A 367 -6.80 2.49 -6.97
C LEU A 367 -7.64 3.24 -5.93
N TRP A 368 -7.80 4.56 -6.05
CA TRP A 368 -8.69 5.35 -5.21
C TRP A 368 -10.15 4.91 -5.35
N ASN A 369 -10.66 4.81 -6.58
CA ASN A 369 -12.04 4.40 -6.84
C ASN A 369 -12.33 2.99 -6.31
N ARG A 370 -11.33 2.10 -6.42
CA ARG A 370 -11.45 0.69 -6.06
C ARG A 370 -11.30 0.42 -4.56
N HIS A 371 -10.31 1.03 -3.93
CA HIS A 371 -9.89 0.69 -2.56
C HIS A 371 -9.88 1.89 -1.60
N ARG A 372 -10.18 3.10 -2.07
CA ARG A 372 -9.86 4.36 -1.37
C ARG A 372 -8.38 4.46 -1.01
N CYS A 373 -7.54 3.89 -1.87
CA CYS A 373 -6.08 3.95 -1.71
C CYS A 373 -5.60 5.37 -2.01
N ILE A 374 -5.00 6.02 -1.02
CA ILE A 374 -4.32 7.30 -1.19
C ILE A 374 -2.94 7.02 -1.77
N SER A 375 -2.68 7.56 -2.96
CA SER A 375 -1.38 7.40 -3.62
C SER A 375 -0.54 8.65 -3.44
N VAL A 376 0.66 8.49 -2.87
CA VAL A 376 1.66 9.55 -2.69
C VAL A 376 2.78 9.30 -3.68
N VAL A 377 2.89 10.15 -4.70
CA VAL A 377 3.87 9.98 -5.78
C VAL A 377 4.88 11.12 -5.73
N ALA A 378 6.15 10.80 -5.44
CA ALA A 378 7.26 11.72 -5.62
C ALA A 378 7.93 11.40 -6.96
N ASN A 379 7.82 12.31 -7.92
CA ASN A 379 8.26 12.12 -9.29
C ASN A 379 9.45 13.03 -9.63
N GLN A 380 10.47 12.47 -10.26
CA GLN A 380 11.56 13.24 -10.85
C GLN A 380 11.53 13.08 -12.38
N PRO A 381 11.41 14.16 -13.16
CA PRO A 381 11.62 14.09 -14.61
C PRO A 381 13.06 13.71 -14.92
N LEU A 382 13.27 12.97 -16.01
CA LEU A 382 14.61 12.69 -16.50
C LEU A 382 15.14 13.96 -17.19
N ASP A 383 16.34 14.41 -16.80
CA ASP A 383 16.98 15.53 -17.50
C ASP A 383 17.44 15.07 -18.89
N ARG A 384 16.67 15.44 -19.92
CA ARG A 384 16.84 15.01 -21.32
C ARG A 384 17.50 16.13 -22.14
N ASP A 385 18.81 16.32 -22.01
CA ASP A 385 19.54 17.20 -22.93
C ASP A 385 19.64 16.66 -24.39
N HIS A 386 19.05 15.49 -24.71
CA HIS A 386 19.25 14.77 -25.98
C HIS A 386 18.00 14.17 -26.66
N LEU A 387 16.78 14.65 -26.40
CA LEU A 387 15.60 14.26 -27.20
C LEU A 387 14.99 15.49 -27.90
N PRO A 388 14.48 15.34 -29.14
CA PRO A 388 13.97 16.49 -29.89
C PRO A 388 12.85 17.17 -29.12
N ASP A 389 12.94 18.50 -29.05
CA ASP A 389 11.93 19.38 -28.48
C ASP A 389 10.66 19.29 -29.35
N ASP A 390 9.75 18.38 -28.98
CA ASP A 390 8.45 18.23 -29.64
C ASP A 390 7.42 19.26 -29.14
N GLY A 391 7.86 20.24 -28.33
CA GLY A 391 7.03 21.32 -27.84
C GLY A 391 5.98 20.90 -26.81
N SER A 392 6.08 19.70 -26.21
CA SER A 392 5.09 19.18 -25.27
C SER A 392 5.38 19.42 -23.77
N ALA A 393 6.44 20.16 -23.41
CA ALA A 393 6.80 20.39 -22.02
C ALA A 393 5.90 21.45 -21.32
N ALA A 394 4.64 21.10 -21.09
CA ALA A 394 3.88 21.68 -19.99
C ALA A 394 4.61 21.36 -18.67
N ASP A 395 4.70 22.33 -17.74
CA ASP A 395 5.41 22.23 -16.45
C ASP A 395 5.48 20.78 -15.90
N PRO A 396 6.68 20.19 -15.73
CA PRO A 396 6.77 18.82 -15.24
C PRO A 396 6.16 18.69 -13.85
N VAL A 397 5.30 17.69 -13.67
CA VAL A 397 4.73 17.36 -12.36
C VAL A 397 5.76 16.58 -11.57
N TYR A 398 6.36 17.23 -10.57
CA TYR A 398 7.35 16.61 -9.68
C TYR A 398 6.70 15.73 -8.58
N GLY A 399 5.37 15.71 -8.46
CA GLY A 399 4.70 14.81 -7.55
C GLY A 399 3.31 15.27 -7.16
N TYR A 400 2.55 14.40 -6.53
CA TYR A 400 1.18 14.66 -6.11
C TYR A 400 0.73 13.68 -5.02
N VAL A 401 -0.38 14.03 -4.38
CA VAL A 401 -1.16 13.10 -3.55
C VAL A 401 -2.55 12.95 -4.18
N CYS A 402 -2.93 11.71 -4.50
CA CYS A 402 -4.25 11.39 -5.02
C CYS A 402 -5.15 10.88 -3.88
N SER A 403 -6.19 11.64 -3.57
CA SER A 403 -7.24 11.32 -2.58
C SER A 403 -8.64 11.59 -3.17
N ASP A 404 -9.64 11.94 -2.36
CA ASP A 404 -10.96 12.39 -2.84
C ASP A 404 -10.86 13.69 -3.65
N GLN A 405 -9.90 14.53 -3.31
CA GLN A 405 -9.43 15.66 -4.10
C GLN A 405 -8.05 15.33 -4.67
N MET A 406 -7.90 15.40 -5.99
CA MET A 406 -6.57 15.31 -6.62
C MET A 406 -5.84 16.64 -6.39
N ARG A 407 -4.87 16.66 -5.47
CA ARG A 407 -4.05 17.85 -5.20
C ARG A 407 -2.74 17.73 -5.99
N LEU A 408 -2.67 18.44 -7.11
CA LEU A 408 -1.47 18.53 -7.96
C LEU A 408 -0.48 19.54 -7.36
N ARG A 409 0.80 19.18 -7.24
CA ARG A 409 1.86 20.09 -6.75
C ARG A 409 2.58 20.73 -7.94
N LYS A 410 2.67 22.06 -7.94
CA LYS A 410 3.55 22.86 -8.80
C LYS A 410 4.48 23.67 -7.89
N ARG A 411 5.68 23.16 -7.61
CA ARG A 411 6.69 23.72 -6.68
C ARG A 411 6.26 23.76 -5.19
N SER A 412 7.28 23.94 -4.35
CA SER A 412 7.41 23.70 -2.91
C SER A 412 6.34 24.33 -2.00
N GLU A 413 5.23 23.64 -1.77
CA GLU A 413 4.23 23.96 -0.72
C GLU A 413 3.78 22.70 0.04
N THR A 414 3.85 22.69 1.37
CA THR A 414 3.41 21.58 2.24
C THR A 414 1.97 21.15 1.94
N LEU A 415 1.73 19.85 1.72
CA LEU A 415 0.40 19.31 1.45
C LEU A 415 -0.18 18.74 2.75
N SER A 416 -1.13 19.46 3.35
CA SER A 416 -2.03 18.87 4.34
C SER A 416 -3.03 17.98 3.61
N VAL A 417 -3.00 16.66 3.88
CA VAL A 417 -4.06 15.75 3.45
C VAL A 417 -4.92 15.50 4.68
N HIS A 418 -6.16 15.99 4.64
CA HIS A 418 -7.12 15.62 5.65
C HIS A 418 -7.44 14.13 5.49
N PRO A 419 -7.51 13.33 6.56
CA PRO A 419 -8.04 11.99 6.50
C PRO A 419 -9.51 12.18 6.13
N VAL A 420 -9.96 11.45 5.13
CA VAL A 420 -11.38 11.30 4.90
C VAL A 420 -11.99 10.83 6.22
N SER A 421 -12.99 11.56 6.70
CA SER A 421 -13.64 11.37 7.99
C SER A 421 -13.82 9.88 8.31
N LEU A 422 -13.21 9.42 9.40
CA LEU A 422 -13.64 8.19 10.04
C LEU A 422 -15.10 8.40 10.45
N PRO A 423 -16.03 7.48 10.13
CA PRO A 423 -17.42 7.64 10.54
C PRO A 423 -17.46 7.68 12.07
N HIS A 424 -17.85 8.82 12.62
CA HIS A 424 -18.24 8.92 14.01
C HIS A 424 -19.44 8.01 14.26
N SER A 425 -19.32 7.20 15.31
CA SER A 425 -20.41 6.53 15.98
C SER A 425 -21.42 7.56 16.51
N GLY A 426 -22.67 7.50 16.06
CA GLY A 426 -23.79 8.09 16.79
C GLY A 426 -24.79 8.87 15.95
N GLU A 427 -26.02 8.37 15.97
CA GLU A 427 -27.30 9.07 15.79
C GLU A 427 -27.75 9.43 14.36
N HIS A 428 -28.62 8.56 13.86
CA HIS A 428 -29.66 8.91 12.89
C HIS A 428 -30.44 10.15 13.37
N PRO A 429 -30.65 11.18 12.53
CA PRO A 429 -31.80 12.04 12.69
C PRO A 429 -33.05 11.26 12.25
N PRO A 430 -34.16 11.36 12.99
CA PRO A 430 -35.38 10.64 12.68
C PRO A 430 -36.00 11.17 11.39
N ASP A 431 -36.72 10.29 10.71
CA ASP A 431 -37.71 10.62 9.70
C ASP A 431 -38.50 11.87 10.08
N LYS A 432 -38.69 12.77 9.11
CA LYS A 432 -39.92 13.54 9.07
C LYS A 432 -40.58 13.45 7.69
N PRO A 433 -41.91 13.27 7.68
CA PRO A 433 -42.68 13.01 6.48
C PRO A 433 -43.20 14.31 5.86
N CYS A 434 -43.28 14.33 4.54
CA CYS A 434 -44.45 14.75 3.76
C CYS A 434 -44.22 14.38 2.29
#